data_AF-A0AAD7BN17-F1
#
_entry.id   AF-A0AAD7BN17-F1
#
_cell.length_a   1.000
_cell.length_b   1.000
_cell.length_c   1.000
_cell.angle_alpha   90.00
_cell.angle_beta   90.00
_cell.angle_gamma   90.00
#
_symmetry.space_group_name_H-M   'P 1'
#
loop_
_entity.id
_entity.type
_entity.pdbx_description
1 polymer ?
#
loop_
_entity_poly.entity_id
_entity_poly.type
_entity_poly.pdbx_seq_one_letter_code
_entity_poly.pdbx_strand_id
1 'polypeptide(L)'
;MLRWLTSFTPSFDPLLHAHLHPTTLPNMGASPAVTTTPAGTPTRRRSHSRRRSDIVRCPDLWFHDGNVVIIAGSIAFKVHRGPLERHSEVFDTLFSIPQPKDQDLYEGCPWLEVYDCPSDVLYFLKALYDGLYFKSPGANDFPAVAAVLRLSTKYLVEHLRQRCMSRLSVDWPSTLAGWEHREQAATDSLGHYAPRASCPHPILVIDLALNLNLTSLLPAAFYDLARYGPSKIMVGTPPAPYSLLFDSHHGRAPPPPALRTLSPNLLVKTLRGRERAQRFLADFVITELQGRTPAADCLYLEHDPQHARMCRESFYFIMLNVLRSVGGIACGRDADPLFTLVQAVDMLSRTDFSDGHRQCGLKLCHPCKVDFAAAATRAREEVWRLLPEWFELKEFTTTFVSSQAEGSPVAT
;
A
#
# COMPACT_ATOMS: atom_id res chain seq x y z
N MET A 1 33.77 16.36 21.19
CA MET A 1 32.38 15.84 21.24
C MET A 1 31.48 16.55 20.20
N LEU A 2 31.90 16.62 18.92
CA LEU A 2 31.15 17.17 17.77
C LEU A 2 32.02 17.00 16.49
N ARG A 3 31.99 15.83 15.83
CA ARG A 3 32.67 15.59 14.52
C ARG A 3 32.11 14.39 13.73
N TRP A 4 30.81 14.10 13.80
CA TRP A 4 30.18 13.02 13.01
C TRP A 4 28.97 13.52 12.24
N LEU A 5 29.18 14.58 11.46
CA LEU A 5 28.30 15.02 10.39
C LEU A 5 29.16 15.07 9.14
N THR A 6 28.88 14.18 8.17
CA THR A 6 29.18 14.21 6.72
C THR A 6 29.71 12.88 6.19
N SER A 7 28.80 11.95 5.94
CA SER A 7 29.02 10.94 4.88
C SER A 7 27.69 10.26 4.53
N PHE A 8 26.65 11.05 4.25
CA PHE A 8 25.53 10.66 3.42
C PHE A 8 24.80 11.93 2.97
N THR A 9 25.17 12.43 1.78
CA THR A 9 24.42 13.47 1.07
C THR A 9 23.99 12.89 -0.28
N PRO A 10 22.71 12.71 -0.55
CA PRO A 10 22.20 12.74 -1.92
C PRO A 10 21.98 14.21 -2.32
N SER A 11 22.49 14.57 -3.49
CA SER A 11 22.24 15.84 -4.17
C SER A 11 20.73 16.10 -4.29
N PHE A 12 20.30 17.30 -3.88
CA PHE A 12 18.97 17.84 -4.10
C PHE A 12 19.03 18.89 -5.22
N ASP A 13 18.11 18.76 -6.18
CA ASP A 13 17.88 19.70 -7.27
C ASP A 13 16.93 20.83 -6.80
N PRO A 14 17.33 22.12 -6.81
CA PRO A 14 16.56 23.18 -6.17
C PRO A 14 15.80 24.05 -7.18
N LEU A 15 14.63 23.61 -7.64
CA LEU A 15 13.67 24.49 -8.31
C LEU A 15 12.23 24.07 -8.01
N LEU A 16 11.61 24.72 -7.01
CA LEU A 16 10.17 25.02 -6.93
C LEU A 16 9.87 25.77 -5.62
N HIS A 17 10.17 27.07 -5.59
CA HIS A 17 9.58 28.02 -4.66
C HIS A 17 8.57 28.87 -5.44
N ALA A 18 7.29 28.78 -5.09
CA ALA A 18 6.29 29.76 -5.50
C ALA A 18 5.26 30.00 -4.38
N HIS A 19 5.43 31.16 -3.77
CA HIS A 19 4.50 32.06 -3.07
C HIS A 19 3.02 31.63 -2.91
N LEU A 20 2.60 31.56 -1.64
CA LEU A 20 1.19 31.54 -1.21
C LEU A 20 0.76 32.96 -0.82
N HIS A 21 -0.29 33.46 -1.45
CA HIS A 21 -1.08 34.61 -0.95
C HIS A 21 -2.48 34.14 -0.54
N PRO A 22 -3.07 34.69 0.53
CA PRO A 22 -4.35 34.23 1.09
C PRO A 22 -5.53 34.90 0.38
N THR A 23 -6.57 34.13 0.07
CA THR A 23 -7.86 34.67 -0.41
C THR A 23 -9.00 34.25 0.53
N THR A 24 -9.79 35.26 0.86
CA THR A 24 -10.90 35.32 1.80
C THR A 24 -12.16 34.57 1.33
N LEU A 25 -12.84 33.92 2.28
CA LEU A 25 -14.17 33.30 2.13
C LEU A 25 -15.30 34.35 2.09
N PRO A 26 -16.38 34.12 1.34
CA PRO A 26 -17.67 34.72 1.62
C PRO A 26 -18.72 33.71 2.09
N ASN A 27 -19.13 33.97 3.33
CA ASN A 27 -20.43 33.89 3.99
C ASN A 27 -21.64 33.13 3.39
N MET A 28 -22.30 32.40 4.28
CA MET A 28 -23.61 31.77 4.12
C MET A 28 -24.76 32.78 4.28
N GLY A 29 -25.85 32.59 3.53
CA GLY A 29 -27.08 33.38 3.67
C GLY A 29 -28.30 32.71 3.03
N ALA A 30 -29.12 32.11 3.90
CA ALA A 30 -30.58 31.87 3.89
C ALA A 30 -31.41 31.84 2.58
N SER A 31 -32.19 30.75 2.44
CA SER A 31 -33.48 30.68 1.71
C SER A 31 -34.58 31.49 2.42
N PRO A 32 -35.70 31.88 1.75
CA PRO A 32 -36.86 30.97 1.63
C PRO A 32 -37.81 31.16 0.42
N ALA A 33 -38.74 30.21 0.33
CA ALA A 33 -40.16 30.32 -0.08
C ALA A 33 -40.61 29.83 -1.48
N VAL A 34 -41.78 29.19 -1.41
CA VAL A 34 -42.49 28.31 -2.33
C VAL A 34 -43.61 29.06 -3.06
N THR A 35 -43.84 28.75 -4.35
CA THR A 35 -45.18 28.90 -4.98
C THR A 35 -45.40 27.85 -6.09
N THR A 36 -46.47 27.07 -5.95
CA THR A 36 -47.12 26.16 -6.94
C THR A 36 -47.74 26.95 -8.12
N THR A 37 -47.91 26.47 -9.35
CA THR A 37 -48.83 25.41 -9.87
C THR A 37 -48.69 25.36 -11.45
N PRO A 38 -49.47 24.58 -12.26
CA PRO A 38 -48.94 23.54 -13.14
C PRO A 38 -49.11 23.79 -14.65
N ALA A 39 -48.35 23.08 -15.49
CA ALA A 39 -48.70 22.84 -16.90
C ALA A 39 -47.98 21.59 -17.43
N GLY A 40 -48.75 20.59 -17.87
CA GLY A 40 -48.22 19.38 -18.50
C GLY A 40 -47.79 19.63 -19.94
N THR A 41 -46.73 18.94 -20.41
CA THR A 41 -46.56 18.21 -21.69
C THR A 41 -45.11 17.65 -21.71
N PRO A 42 -44.73 16.83 -22.69
CA PRO A 42 -44.65 15.37 -22.67
C PRO A 42 -43.30 14.83 -22.17
N THR A 43 -43.33 13.58 -21.71
CA THR A 43 -42.19 12.73 -21.35
C THR A 43 -41.21 12.57 -22.53
N ARG A 44 -40.20 13.44 -22.58
CA ARG A 44 -39.01 13.25 -23.40
C ARG A 44 -38.18 12.13 -22.78
N ARG A 45 -38.41 10.89 -23.24
CA ARG A 45 -37.46 9.77 -23.07
C ARG A 45 -36.06 10.27 -23.42
N ARG A 46 -35.20 10.44 -22.42
CA ARG A 46 -33.77 10.66 -22.62
C ARG A 46 -33.17 9.36 -23.18
N SER A 47 -33.19 9.23 -24.49
CA SER A 47 -32.38 8.24 -25.20
C SER A 47 -30.91 8.50 -24.84
N HIS A 48 -30.27 7.54 -24.17
CA HIS A 48 -28.83 7.52 -23.92
C HIS A 48 -28.06 7.14 -25.19
N SER A 49 -28.35 7.81 -26.30
CA SER A 49 -27.55 7.73 -27.52
C SER A 49 -26.34 8.65 -27.34
N ARG A 50 -25.29 8.17 -26.65
CA ARG A 50 -23.94 8.70 -26.93
C ARG A 50 -23.71 8.46 -28.42
N ARG A 51 -23.41 9.53 -29.17
CA ARG A 51 -23.15 9.41 -30.61
C ARG A 51 -21.92 8.52 -30.78
N ARG A 52 -22.00 7.50 -31.64
CA ARG A 52 -20.88 6.58 -31.98
C ARG A 52 -19.60 7.30 -32.41
N SER A 53 -19.69 8.57 -32.79
CA SER A 53 -18.59 9.44 -33.24
C SER A 53 -17.49 9.67 -32.20
N ASP A 54 -17.74 9.39 -30.92
CA ASP A 54 -16.82 9.75 -29.84
C ASP A 54 -16.09 8.51 -29.25
N ILE A 55 -16.27 7.33 -29.87
CA ILE A 55 -15.67 6.07 -29.43
C ILE A 55 -14.37 5.81 -30.21
N VAL A 56 -13.28 5.60 -29.49
CA VAL A 56 -11.93 5.39 -30.02
C VAL A 56 -11.55 3.91 -29.89
N ARG A 57 -10.96 3.35 -30.94
CA ARG A 57 -10.45 1.97 -30.92
C ARG A 57 -9.18 1.87 -30.08
N CYS A 58 -9.09 0.84 -29.24
CA CYS A 58 -7.83 0.52 -28.58
C CYS A 58 -6.91 -0.24 -29.56
N PRO A 59 -5.76 0.32 -29.97
CA PRO A 59 -4.90 -0.32 -30.97
C PRO A 59 -4.29 -1.63 -30.45
N ASP A 60 -4.03 -1.73 -29.15
CA ASP A 60 -3.43 -2.91 -28.51
C ASP A 60 -4.36 -4.13 -28.50
N LEU A 61 -5.69 -3.93 -28.60
CA LEU A 61 -6.70 -4.97 -28.50
C LEU A 61 -7.79 -4.76 -29.57
N TRP A 62 -7.36 -4.93 -30.82
CA TRP A 62 -8.23 -4.85 -31.98
C TRP A 62 -7.97 -6.01 -32.93
N PHE A 63 -8.57 -7.17 -32.65
CA PHE A 63 -8.39 -8.37 -33.46
C PHE A 63 -9.21 -8.31 -34.74
N HIS A 64 -8.57 -8.62 -35.87
CA HIS A 64 -9.22 -8.59 -37.19
C HIS A 64 -10.43 -9.54 -37.25
N ASP A 65 -10.28 -10.71 -36.65
CA ASP A 65 -11.19 -11.84 -36.51
C ASP A 65 -12.03 -11.81 -35.22
N GLY A 66 -11.88 -10.76 -34.40
CA GLY A 66 -12.69 -10.57 -33.21
C GLY A 66 -14.18 -10.57 -33.54
N ASN A 67 -14.98 -11.26 -32.72
CA ASN A 67 -16.41 -11.47 -32.94
C ASN A 67 -17.31 -10.72 -31.94
N VAL A 68 -16.73 -9.91 -31.05
CA VAL A 68 -17.45 -9.03 -30.13
C VAL A 68 -16.65 -7.76 -29.85
N VAL A 69 -17.35 -6.64 -29.63
CA VAL A 69 -16.75 -5.36 -29.24
C VAL A 69 -17.13 -5.02 -27.79
N ILE A 70 -16.15 -4.92 -26.91
CA ILE A 70 -16.35 -4.43 -25.55
C ILE A 70 -16.14 -2.91 -25.56
N ILE A 71 -17.08 -2.15 -25.02
CA ILE A 71 -17.01 -0.69 -24.96
C ILE A 71 -16.94 -0.26 -23.50
N ALA A 72 -15.87 0.40 -23.11
CA ALA A 72 -15.67 0.98 -21.79
C ALA A 72 -15.46 2.48 -21.92
N GLY A 73 -16.41 3.29 -21.42
CA GLY A 73 -16.36 4.74 -21.57
C GLY A 73 -16.36 5.17 -23.04
N SER A 74 -15.26 5.77 -23.49
CA SER A 74 -15.02 6.20 -24.88
C SER A 74 -14.09 5.26 -25.65
N ILE A 75 -13.74 4.09 -25.10
CA ILE A 75 -12.77 3.17 -25.70
C ILE A 75 -13.47 1.86 -26.10
N ALA A 76 -13.19 1.38 -27.31
CA ALA A 76 -13.67 0.11 -27.82
C ALA A 76 -12.52 -0.89 -27.99
N PHE A 77 -12.79 -2.15 -27.62
CA PHE A 77 -11.87 -3.28 -27.72
C PHE A 77 -12.55 -4.36 -28.57
N LYS A 78 -11.97 -4.70 -29.73
CA LYS A 78 -12.50 -5.77 -30.58
C LYS A 78 -11.79 -7.07 -30.24
N VAL A 79 -12.53 -8.01 -29.65
CA VAL A 79 -12.01 -9.24 -29.03
C VAL A 79 -12.85 -10.46 -29.40
N HIS A 80 -12.43 -11.63 -28.93
CA HIS A 80 -13.14 -12.89 -29.04
C HIS A 80 -14.00 -13.15 -27.81
N ARG A 81 -15.22 -13.61 -28.04
CA ARG A 81 -16.19 -14.02 -27.01
C ARG A 81 -15.72 -15.25 -26.23
N GLY A 82 -15.12 -16.23 -26.92
CA GLY A 82 -14.69 -17.51 -26.31
C GLY A 82 -13.79 -17.38 -25.07
N PRO A 83 -12.68 -16.62 -25.11
CA PRO A 83 -11.84 -16.38 -23.93
C PRO A 83 -12.61 -15.75 -22.74
N LEU A 84 -13.54 -14.83 -23.01
CA LEU A 84 -14.33 -14.18 -21.98
C LEU A 84 -15.28 -15.17 -21.29
N GLU A 85 -16.04 -15.93 -22.08
CA GLU A 85 -16.98 -16.96 -21.57
C GLU A 85 -16.25 -18.07 -20.83
N ARG A 86 -15.12 -18.54 -21.39
CA ARG A 86 -14.35 -19.64 -20.80
C ARG A 86 -13.79 -19.29 -19.42
N HIS A 87 -13.39 -18.05 -19.21
CA HIS A 87 -12.68 -17.64 -18.00
C HIS A 87 -13.56 -16.90 -16.99
N SER A 88 -14.74 -16.41 -17.38
CA SER A 88 -15.64 -15.64 -16.54
C SER A 88 -17.09 -16.11 -16.73
N GLU A 89 -17.66 -16.68 -15.67
CA GLU A 89 -19.09 -17.06 -15.59
C GLU A 89 -20.03 -15.85 -15.79
N VAL A 90 -19.59 -14.65 -15.40
CA VAL A 90 -20.37 -13.42 -15.57
C VAL A 90 -20.51 -13.08 -17.04
N PHE A 91 -19.40 -13.03 -17.79
CA PHE A 91 -19.42 -12.86 -19.24
C PHE A 91 -20.19 -13.98 -19.95
N ASP A 92 -20.02 -15.26 -19.56
CA ASP A 92 -20.83 -16.37 -20.10
C ASP A 92 -22.34 -16.13 -19.97
N THR A 93 -22.77 -15.69 -18.79
CA THR A 93 -24.16 -15.33 -18.53
C THR A 93 -24.59 -14.11 -19.36
N LEU A 94 -23.80 -13.02 -19.35
CA LEU A 94 -24.11 -11.79 -20.09
C LEU A 94 -24.30 -12.04 -21.58
N PHE A 95 -23.50 -12.95 -22.12
CA PHE A 95 -23.48 -13.31 -23.52
C PHE A 95 -24.57 -14.32 -23.90
N SER A 96 -25.10 -15.07 -22.93
CA SER A 96 -26.23 -15.99 -23.10
C SER A 96 -27.59 -15.28 -23.14
N ILE A 97 -27.67 -14.05 -22.62
CA ILE A 97 -28.91 -13.25 -22.64
C ILE A 97 -29.23 -12.85 -24.09
N PRO A 98 -30.43 -13.17 -24.62
CA PRO A 98 -30.83 -12.78 -25.95
C PRO A 98 -30.83 -11.26 -26.12
N GLN A 99 -30.03 -10.76 -27.06
CA GLN A 99 -30.02 -9.33 -27.39
C GLN A 99 -31.25 -8.96 -28.24
N PRO A 100 -31.76 -7.72 -28.13
CA PRO A 100 -32.85 -7.24 -28.97
C PRO A 100 -32.50 -7.40 -30.46
N LYS A 101 -33.47 -7.85 -31.28
CA LYS A 101 -33.26 -8.06 -32.73
C LYS A 101 -32.81 -6.80 -33.48
N ASP A 102 -33.16 -5.63 -32.94
CA ASP A 102 -32.84 -4.32 -33.51
C ASP A 102 -31.58 -3.69 -32.87
N GLN A 103 -30.74 -4.46 -32.17
CA GLN A 103 -29.49 -3.93 -31.65
C GLN A 103 -28.53 -3.64 -32.81
N ASP A 104 -28.23 -2.36 -33.01
CA ASP A 104 -27.21 -1.94 -33.94
C ASP A 104 -25.85 -2.59 -33.64
N LEU A 105 -25.21 -3.10 -34.69
CA LEU A 105 -23.85 -3.62 -34.64
C LEU A 105 -22.83 -2.49 -34.57
N TYR A 106 -21.74 -2.70 -33.83
CA TYR A 106 -20.56 -1.84 -33.85
C TYR A 106 -19.58 -2.42 -34.86
N GLU A 107 -19.41 -1.75 -36.00
CA GLU A 107 -18.52 -2.20 -37.08
C GLU A 107 -18.77 -3.65 -37.54
N GLY A 108 -20.04 -4.04 -37.61
CA GLY A 108 -20.44 -5.38 -38.03
C GLY A 108 -20.33 -6.46 -36.94
N CYS A 109 -19.97 -6.10 -35.70
CA CYS A 109 -19.92 -7.01 -34.57
C CYS A 109 -20.95 -6.65 -33.49
N PRO A 110 -21.52 -7.64 -32.76
CA PRO A 110 -22.23 -7.39 -31.52
C PRO A 110 -21.32 -6.65 -30.53
N TRP A 111 -21.90 -5.79 -29.71
CA TRP A 111 -21.14 -5.03 -28.71
C TRP A 111 -21.77 -5.11 -27.33
N LEU A 112 -20.92 -4.99 -26.31
CA LEU A 112 -21.27 -5.01 -24.90
C LEU A 112 -20.68 -3.77 -24.22
N GLU A 113 -21.54 -2.92 -23.66
CA GLU A 113 -21.08 -1.83 -22.79
C GLU A 113 -20.68 -2.39 -21.43
N VAL A 114 -19.49 -1.99 -20.96
CA VAL A 114 -19.07 -2.18 -19.57
C VAL A 114 -18.82 -0.81 -18.95
N TYR A 115 -19.21 -0.66 -17.69
CA TYR A 115 -19.10 0.62 -16.96
C TYR A 115 -17.81 0.74 -16.15
N ASP A 116 -16.82 -0.06 -16.48
CA ASP A 116 -15.51 -0.10 -15.82
C ASP A 116 -14.54 0.92 -16.41
N CYS A 117 -13.46 1.20 -15.67
CA CYS A 117 -12.41 2.08 -16.14
C CYS A 117 -11.76 1.50 -17.42
N PRO A 118 -11.59 2.27 -18.51
CA PRO A 118 -11.02 1.75 -19.76
C PRO A 118 -9.62 1.14 -19.59
N SER A 119 -8.79 1.71 -18.71
CA SER A 119 -7.47 1.16 -18.41
C SER A 119 -7.54 -0.15 -17.62
N ASP A 120 -8.50 -0.29 -16.72
CA ASP A 120 -8.70 -1.56 -16.02
C ASP A 120 -9.14 -2.66 -17.01
N VAL A 121 -10.05 -2.34 -17.93
CA VAL A 121 -10.51 -3.26 -18.99
C VAL A 121 -9.37 -3.67 -19.91
N LEU A 122 -8.50 -2.73 -20.33
CA LEU A 122 -7.31 -3.05 -21.13
C LEU A 122 -6.42 -4.09 -20.44
N TYR A 123 -6.05 -3.86 -19.17
CA TYR A 123 -5.17 -4.77 -18.44
C TYR A 123 -5.82 -6.13 -18.19
N PHE A 124 -7.11 -6.15 -17.86
CA PHE A 124 -7.87 -7.38 -17.67
C PHE A 124 -7.97 -8.21 -18.94
N LEU A 125 -8.31 -7.59 -20.07
CA LEU A 125 -8.35 -8.27 -21.36
C LEU A 125 -6.96 -8.78 -21.76
N LYS A 126 -5.91 -7.96 -21.66
CA LYS A 126 -4.53 -8.43 -21.89
C LYS A 126 -4.18 -9.64 -21.03
N ALA A 127 -4.55 -9.63 -19.74
CA ALA A 127 -4.30 -10.76 -18.85
C ALA A 127 -5.07 -12.04 -19.24
N LEU A 128 -6.24 -11.94 -19.88
CA LEU A 128 -6.98 -13.09 -20.40
C LEU A 128 -6.34 -13.70 -21.66
N TYR A 129 -5.76 -12.86 -22.53
CA TYR A 129 -5.11 -13.33 -23.76
C TYR A 129 -3.67 -13.79 -23.52
N ASP A 130 -2.90 -12.94 -22.86
CA ASP A 130 -1.45 -13.07 -22.75
C ASP A 130 -1.03 -13.61 -21.40
N GLY A 131 -1.96 -13.81 -20.45
CA GLY A 131 -1.64 -14.08 -19.05
C GLY A 131 -1.07 -12.87 -18.30
N LEU A 132 -0.85 -13.03 -17.00
CA LEU A 132 -0.31 -11.96 -16.15
C LEU A 132 1.16 -12.21 -15.81
N TYR A 133 2.08 -11.94 -16.74
CA TYR A 133 3.51 -12.23 -16.59
C TYR A 133 4.33 -11.00 -16.21
N PHE A 134 5.13 -11.13 -15.15
CA PHE A 134 6.03 -10.08 -14.68
C PHE A 134 7.48 -10.58 -14.80
N LYS A 135 8.17 -10.18 -15.87
CA LYS A 135 9.56 -10.64 -16.13
C LYS A 135 10.53 -10.17 -15.04
N SER A 136 10.34 -8.94 -14.56
CA SER A 136 11.07 -8.36 -13.43
C SER A 136 10.05 -7.61 -12.57
N PRO A 137 9.39 -8.30 -11.62
CA PRO A 137 8.31 -7.72 -10.85
C PRO A 137 8.75 -6.47 -10.07
N GLY A 138 8.04 -5.35 -10.23
CA GLY A 138 8.36 -4.08 -9.59
C GLY A 138 7.14 -3.21 -9.30
N ALA A 139 7.37 -2.05 -8.71
CA ALA A 139 6.28 -1.13 -8.33
C ALA A 139 5.44 -0.65 -9.52
N ASN A 140 6.05 -0.61 -10.72
CA ASN A 140 5.39 -0.19 -11.96
C ASN A 140 4.36 -1.21 -12.48
N ASP A 141 4.35 -2.44 -11.96
CA ASP A 141 3.37 -3.46 -12.33
C ASP A 141 2.05 -3.30 -11.57
N PHE A 142 2.05 -2.52 -10.49
CA PHE A 142 0.87 -2.34 -9.65
C PHE A 142 -0.40 -1.88 -10.39
N PRO A 143 -0.39 -0.95 -11.38
CA PRO A 143 -1.59 -0.62 -12.14
C PRO A 143 -2.25 -1.86 -12.76
N ALA A 144 -1.45 -2.73 -13.39
CA ALA A 144 -1.94 -3.95 -14.02
C ALA A 144 -2.46 -4.94 -12.97
N VAL A 145 -1.69 -5.18 -11.90
CA VAL A 145 -2.12 -6.05 -10.78
C VAL A 145 -3.43 -5.58 -10.20
N ALA A 146 -3.55 -4.28 -9.91
CA ALA A 146 -4.72 -3.69 -9.28
C ALA A 146 -5.94 -3.75 -10.22
N ALA A 147 -5.76 -3.40 -11.51
CA ALA A 147 -6.79 -3.47 -12.54
C ALA A 147 -7.35 -4.88 -12.71
N VAL A 148 -6.43 -5.84 -12.91
CA VAL A 148 -6.77 -7.24 -13.08
C VAL A 148 -7.44 -7.77 -11.81
N LEU A 149 -6.98 -7.38 -10.61
CA LEU A 149 -7.60 -7.82 -9.37
C LEU A 149 -9.04 -7.29 -9.20
N ARG A 150 -9.29 -6.02 -9.54
CA ARG A 150 -10.65 -5.45 -9.53
C ARG A 150 -11.59 -6.21 -10.45
N LEU A 151 -11.19 -6.36 -11.72
CA LEU A 151 -12.06 -6.95 -12.73
C LEU A 151 -12.16 -8.47 -12.62
N SER A 152 -11.09 -9.17 -12.24
CA SER A 152 -11.18 -10.61 -11.93
C SER A 152 -12.08 -10.89 -10.73
N THR A 153 -12.12 -10.00 -9.74
CA THR A 153 -13.08 -10.11 -8.63
C THR A 153 -14.51 -9.86 -9.11
N LYS A 154 -14.73 -8.81 -9.91
CA LYS A 154 -16.06 -8.45 -10.43
C LYS A 154 -16.64 -9.50 -11.38
N TYR A 155 -15.81 -10.04 -12.27
CA TYR A 155 -16.18 -10.98 -13.32
C TYR A 155 -15.86 -12.44 -12.97
N LEU A 156 -15.55 -12.73 -11.70
CA LEU A 156 -15.33 -14.07 -11.18
C LEU A 156 -14.25 -14.88 -11.93
N VAL A 157 -13.14 -14.23 -12.31
CA VAL A 157 -11.98 -14.88 -12.93
C VAL A 157 -10.98 -15.31 -11.85
N GLU A 158 -11.26 -16.41 -11.18
CA GLU A 158 -10.58 -16.78 -9.93
C GLU A 158 -9.06 -16.98 -10.10
N HIS A 159 -8.60 -17.59 -11.19
CA HIS A 159 -7.16 -17.83 -11.39
C HIS A 159 -6.34 -16.53 -11.51
N LEU A 160 -6.90 -15.48 -12.13
CA LEU A 160 -6.26 -14.16 -12.21
C LEU A 160 -6.30 -13.46 -10.84
N ARG A 161 -7.43 -13.55 -10.13
CA ARG A 161 -7.58 -13.02 -8.77
C ARG A 161 -6.53 -13.62 -7.84
N GLN A 162 -6.37 -14.94 -7.83
CA GLN A 162 -5.37 -15.65 -7.02
C GLN A 162 -3.94 -15.24 -7.36
N ARG A 163 -3.63 -15.08 -8.65
CA ARG A 163 -2.32 -14.64 -9.10
C ARG A 163 -1.98 -13.22 -8.63
N CYS A 164 -2.94 -12.28 -8.74
CA CYS A 164 -2.78 -10.93 -8.20
C CYS A 164 -2.61 -10.94 -6.68
N MET A 165 -3.41 -11.74 -5.96
CA MET A 165 -3.31 -11.88 -4.51
C MET A 165 -1.96 -12.45 -4.08
N SER A 166 -1.48 -13.51 -4.74
CA SER A 166 -0.16 -14.08 -4.47
C SER A 166 0.95 -13.04 -4.64
N ARG A 167 0.88 -12.19 -5.67
CA ARG A 167 1.84 -11.10 -5.84
C ARG A 167 1.73 -10.07 -4.70
N LEU A 168 0.53 -9.60 -4.40
CA LEU A 168 0.33 -8.60 -3.35
C LEU A 168 0.73 -9.10 -1.97
N SER A 169 0.59 -10.40 -1.66
CA SER A 169 1.02 -10.98 -0.40
C SER A 169 2.54 -11.05 -0.23
N VAL A 170 3.31 -11.00 -1.33
CA VAL A 170 4.78 -10.84 -1.26
C VAL A 170 5.12 -9.37 -0.97
N ASP A 171 4.43 -8.45 -1.64
CA ASP A 171 4.66 -7.00 -1.49
C ASP A 171 4.12 -6.45 -0.16
N TRP A 172 3.10 -7.09 0.42
CA TRP A 172 2.37 -6.70 1.63
C TRP A 172 2.02 -7.93 2.48
N PRO A 173 3.05 -8.55 3.10
CA PRO A 173 2.89 -9.82 3.80
C PRO A 173 2.10 -9.68 5.09
N SER A 174 1.36 -10.73 5.45
CA SER A 174 0.62 -10.82 6.72
C SER A 174 1.45 -11.37 7.88
N THR A 175 2.67 -11.85 7.61
CA THR A 175 3.57 -12.45 8.59
C THR A 175 4.86 -11.64 8.75
N LEU A 176 5.43 -11.66 9.96
CA LEU A 176 6.70 -10.99 10.24
C LEU A 176 7.83 -11.52 9.35
N ALA A 177 7.92 -12.84 9.18
CA ALA A 177 8.92 -13.45 8.30
C ALA A 177 8.80 -12.99 6.84
N GLY A 178 7.57 -12.86 6.33
CA GLY A 178 7.35 -12.31 5.00
C GLY A 178 7.79 -10.85 4.90
N TRP A 179 7.52 -10.06 5.94
CA TRP A 179 7.95 -8.67 6.01
C TRP A 179 9.47 -8.53 6.03
N GLU A 180 10.17 -9.35 6.81
CA GLU A 180 11.63 -9.39 6.83
C GLU A 180 12.21 -9.74 5.46
N HIS A 181 11.64 -10.76 4.80
CA HIS A 181 12.07 -11.16 3.46
C HIS A 181 11.91 -10.01 2.45
N ARG A 182 10.78 -9.30 2.51
CA ARG A 182 10.52 -8.12 1.70
C ARG A 182 11.51 -6.99 1.97
N GLU A 183 11.81 -6.67 3.23
CA GLU A 183 12.76 -5.61 3.58
C GLU A 183 14.19 -5.97 3.14
N GLN A 184 14.57 -7.24 3.24
CA GLN A 184 15.85 -7.74 2.73
C GLN A 184 15.95 -7.61 1.21
N ALA A 185 14.89 -7.95 0.48
CA ALA A 185 14.84 -7.82 -0.98
C ALA A 185 14.82 -6.35 -1.45
N ALA A 186 14.39 -5.42 -0.59
CA ALA A 186 14.37 -3.99 -0.86
C ALA A 186 15.68 -3.26 -0.49
N THR A 187 16.67 -3.98 0.05
CA THR A 187 17.96 -3.42 0.47
C THR A 187 19.08 -4.00 -0.39
N ASP A 188 19.85 -3.15 -1.08
CA ASP A 188 20.96 -3.61 -1.92
C ASP A 188 22.19 -4.06 -1.10
N SER A 189 23.20 -4.60 -1.79
CA SER A 189 24.45 -5.05 -1.15
C SER A 189 25.27 -3.92 -0.49
N LEU A 190 24.98 -2.66 -0.84
CA LEU A 190 25.60 -1.47 -0.25
C LEU A 190 24.77 -0.93 0.94
N GLY A 191 23.64 -1.56 1.28
CA GLY A 191 22.75 -1.14 2.34
C GLY A 191 21.76 -0.04 1.94
N HIS A 192 21.64 0.30 0.66
CA HIS A 192 20.65 1.26 0.19
C HIS A 192 19.26 0.63 0.20
N TYR A 193 18.38 1.24 0.98
CA TYR A 193 16.99 0.82 1.09
C TYR A 193 16.12 1.54 0.05
N ALA A 194 15.54 0.79 -0.88
CA ALA A 194 14.76 1.31 -2.01
C ALA A 194 13.46 0.49 -2.25
N PRO A 195 12.52 0.45 -1.29
CA PRO A 195 11.33 -0.40 -1.38
C PRO A 195 10.42 -0.05 -2.57
N ARG A 196 10.45 1.20 -3.02
CA ARG A 196 9.63 1.70 -4.14
C ARG A 196 10.12 1.28 -5.51
N ALA A 197 11.29 0.64 -5.61
CA ALA A 197 11.66 -0.08 -6.83
C ALA A 197 10.83 -1.37 -6.98
N SER A 198 10.60 -2.07 -5.85
CA SER A 198 10.00 -3.40 -5.84
C SER A 198 8.49 -3.40 -5.59
N CYS A 199 7.99 -2.52 -4.71
CA CYS A 199 6.59 -2.51 -4.29
C CYS A 199 5.97 -1.10 -4.34
N PRO A 200 4.67 -0.99 -4.70
CA PRO A 200 3.97 0.28 -4.88
C PRO A 200 3.88 1.10 -3.59
N HIS A 201 3.52 2.38 -3.70
CA HIS A 201 3.31 3.23 -2.52
C HIS A 201 2.15 2.71 -1.64
N PRO A 202 2.29 2.65 -0.30
CA PRO A 202 1.28 2.04 0.58
C PRO A 202 -0.11 2.64 0.47
N ILE A 203 -0.24 3.95 0.24
CA ILE A 203 -1.56 4.61 0.05
C ILE A 203 -2.38 3.94 -1.07
N LEU A 204 -1.74 3.58 -2.18
CA LEU A 204 -2.43 2.94 -3.31
C LEU A 204 -2.95 1.55 -2.93
N VAL A 205 -2.23 0.87 -2.06
CA VAL A 205 -2.55 -0.49 -1.59
C VAL A 205 -3.63 -0.44 -0.53
N ILE A 206 -3.59 0.53 0.39
CA ILE A 206 -4.65 0.77 1.37
C ILE A 206 -5.97 1.05 0.65
N ASP A 207 -5.96 1.96 -0.35
CA ASP A 207 -7.15 2.25 -1.16
C ASP A 207 -7.68 0.99 -1.86
N LEU A 208 -6.80 0.23 -2.54
CA LEU A 208 -7.18 -1.03 -3.19
C LEU A 208 -7.77 -2.04 -2.20
N ALA A 209 -7.11 -2.23 -1.07
CA ALA A 209 -7.49 -3.21 -0.07
C ALA A 209 -8.83 -2.86 0.59
N LEU A 210 -9.11 -1.59 0.84
CA LEU A 210 -10.40 -1.16 1.36
C LEU A 210 -11.52 -1.33 0.32
N ASN A 211 -11.27 -0.95 -0.94
CA ASN A 211 -12.26 -1.07 -2.02
C ASN A 211 -12.61 -2.53 -2.36
N LEU A 212 -11.66 -3.46 -2.18
CA LEU A 212 -11.86 -4.90 -2.47
C LEU A 212 -11.97 -5.77 -1.22
N ASN A 213 -12.04 -5.17 -0.04
CA ASN A 213 -12.14 -5.85 1.26
C ASN A 213 -11.00 -6.88 1.51
N LEU A 214 -9.76 -6.51 1.16
CA LEU A 214 -8.55 -7.34 1.30
C LEU A 214 -7.84 -7.02 2.61
N THR A 215 -8.49 -7.37 3.72
CA THR A 215 -8.08 -6.97 5.07
C THR A 215 -6.70 -7.46 5.49
N SER A 216 -6.24 -8.59 4.94
CA SER A 216 -4.93 -9.19 5.24
C SER A 216 -3.75 -8.31 4.82
N LEU A 217 -3.94 -7.39 3.87
CA LEU A 217 -2.89 -6.48 3.39
C LEU A 217 -2.76 -5.22 4.25
N LEU A 218 -3.82 -4.85 4.98
CA LEU A 218 -3.91 -3.57 5.68
C LEU A 218 -2.85 -3.38 6.77
N PRO A 219 -2.57 -4.35 7.67
CA PRO A 219 -1.60 -4.14 8.75
C PRO A 219 -0.21 -3.75 8.23
N ALA A 220 0.29 -4.49 7.23
CA ALA A 220 1.57 -4.21 6.60
C ALA A 220 1.57 -2.88 5.83
N ALA A 221 0.47 -2.57 5.12
CA ALA A 221 0.35 -1.34 4.34
C ALA A 221 0.34 -0.09 5.24
N PHE A 222 -0.42 -0.12 6.33
CA PHE A 222 -0.43 0.96 7.31
C PHE A 222 0.89 1.08 8.06
N TYR A 223 1.50 -0.05 8.45
CA TYR A 223 2.80 -0.03 9.10
C TYR A 223 3.86 0.63 8.21
N ASP A 224 3.93 0.23 6.92
CA ASP A 224 4.87 0.84 5.97
C ASP A 224 4.64 2.34 5.80
N LEU A 225 3.38 2.77 5.72
CA LEU A 225 3.05 4.19 5.61
C LEU A 225 3.42 4.96 6.86
N ALA A 226 3.24 4.39 8.06
CA ALA A 226 3.57 5.02 9.32
C ALA A 226 5.07 5.32 9.47
N ARG A 227 5.93 4.63 8.69
CA ARG A 227 7.38 4.88 8.65
C ARG A 227 7.78 6.19 7.97
N TYR A 228 6.84 6.81 7.26
CA TYR A 228 7.03 8.11 6.65
C TYR A 228 6.86 9.22 7.71
N GLY A 229 7.55 10.34 7.52
CA GLY A 229 7.29 11.55 8.31
C GLY A 229 5.85 12.05 8.08
N PRO A 230 5.19 12.65 9.09
CA PRO A 230 3.78 13.06 9.01
C PRO A 230 3.44 13.91 7.77
N SER A 231 4.33 14.83 7.38
CA SER A 231 4.14 15.66 6.18
C SER A 231 4.07 14.82 4.89
N LYS A 232 4.91 13.77 4.76
CA LYS A 232 4.89 12.88 3.59
C LYS A 232 3.62 12.02 3.56
N ILE A 233 3.14 11.57 4.71
CA ILE A 233 1.86 10.85 4.82
C ILE A 233 0.71 11.73 4.33
N MET A 234 0.70 13.01 4.74
CA MET A 234 -0.36 13.96 4.40
C MET A 234 -0.35 14.40 2.92
N VAL A 235 0.82 14.63 2.34
CA VAL A 235 0.96 15.05 0.92
C VAL A 235 0.41 13.98 -0.03
N GLY A 236 0.57 12.70 0.31
CA GLY A 236 0.12 11.60 -0.53
C GLY A 236 1.12 11.20 -1.61
N THR A 237 0.65 10.47 -2.61
CA THR A 237 1.47 9.92 -3.70
C THR A 237 0.85 10.27 -5.06
N PRO A 238 1.65 10.50 -6.12
CA PRO A 238 1.09 10.55 -7.46
C PRO A 238 0.33 9.26 -7.78
N PRO A 239 -0.76 9.34 -8.56
CA PRO A 239 -1.43 8.16 -9.08
C PRO A 239 -0.50 7.44 -10.05
N ALA A 240 -0.79 6.17 -10.31
CA ALA A 240 0.09 5.38 -11.15
C ALA A 240 0.10 5.92 -12.60
N PRO A 241 1.26 5.92 -13.29
CA PRO A 241 1.47 6.67 -14.54
C PRO A 241 0.45 6.40 -15.66
N TYR A 242 -0.10 5.19 -15.71
CA TYR A 242 -0.91 4.72 -16.83
C TYR A 242 -2.43 4.97 -16.69
N SER A 243 -2.90 5.59 -15.61
CA SER A 243 -4.26 6.15 -15.58
C SER A 243 -4.48 7.21 -16.68
N LEU A 244 -3.39 7.76 -17.23
CA LEU A 244 -3.40 8.87 -18.21
C LEU A 244 -3.46 8.44 -19.69
N LEU A 245 -3.39 7.13 -20.01
CA LEU A 245 -3.35 6.66 -21.40
C LEU A 245 -4.59 7.06 -22.21
N PHE A 246 -5.74 7.12 -21.54
CA PHE A 246 -7.02 7.37 -22.20
C PHE A 246 -7.54 8.81 -21.99
N ASP A 247 -6.91 9.60 -21.12
CA ASP A 247 -7.25 11.02 -20.89
C ASP A 247 -6.74 11.95 -22.01
N SER A 248 -5.79 11.48 -22.83
CA SER A 248 -5.10 12.31 -23.84
C SER A 248 -5.91 12.56 -25.13
N HIS A 249 -7.11 11.98 -25.27
CA HIS A 249 -7.84 11.96 -26.54
C HIS A 249 -8.77 13.16 -26.78
N HIS A 250 -8.83 14.14 -25.88
CA HIS A 250 -9.69 15.32 -26.03
C HIS A 250 -8.96 16.61 -26.46
N GLY A 251 -7.70 16.54 -26.93
CA GLY A 251 -6.96 17.71 -27.44
C GLY A 251 -6.70 18.81 -26.39
N ARG A 252 -7.04 18.55 -25.13
CA ARG A 252 -6.77 19.40 -23.97
C ARG A 252 -5.68 18.72 -23.16
N ALA A 253 -4.64 19.48 -22.79
CA ALA A 253 -3.61 18.97 -21.88
C ALA A 253 -4.31 18.40 -20.63
N PRO A 254 -4.05 17.12 -20.26
CA PRO A 254 -4.68 16.54 -19.09
C PRO A 254 -4.29 17.37 -17.86
N PRO A 255 -5.23 17.62 -16.91
CA PRO A 255 -4.87 18.27 -15.65
C PRO A 255 -3.77 17.47 -14.97
N PRO A 256 -2.86 18.12 -14.21
CA PRO A 256 -1.83 17.41 -13.49
C PRO A 256 -2.48 16.31 -12.62
N PRO A 257 -1.92 15.10 -12.63
CA PRO A 257 -2.55 13.96 -11.97
C PRO A 257 -2.75 14.28 -10.48
N ALA A 258 -4.00 14.29 -10.04
CA ALA A 258 -4.33 14.57 -8.66
C ALA A 258 -3.67 13.53 -7.74
N LEU A 259 -2.93 13.99 -6.74
CA LEU A 259 -2.29 13.13 -5.75
C LEU A 259 -3.35 12.25 -5.08
N ARG A 260 -3.01 10.98 -4.89
CA ARG A 260 -3.76 10.05 -4.04
C ARG A 260 -3.39 10.31 -2.60
N THR A 261 -4.37 10.80 -1.84
CA THR A 261 -4.25 11.11 -0.41
C THR A 261 -5.15 10.18 0.40
N LEU A 262 -4.86 10.06 1.69
CA LEU A 262 -5.75 9.38 2.62
C LEU A 262 -6.96 10.25 2.96
N SER A 263 -8.10 9.60 3.20
CA SER A 263 -9.23 10.29 3.85
C SER A 263 -8.84 10.75 5.26
N PRO A 264 -9.51 11.76 5.83
CA PRO A 264 -9.18 12.26 7.17
C PRO A 264 -9.17 11.16 8.25
N ASN A 265 -10.09 10.20 8.18
CA ASN A 265 -10.14 9.08 9.12
C ASN A 265 -8.91 8.16 8.98
N LEU A 266 -8.55 7.77 7.75
CA LEU A 266 -7.40 6.90 7.51
C LEU A 266 -6.08 7.60 7.86
N LEU A 267 -6.01 8.92 7.63
CA LEU A 267 -4.86 9.73 8.05
C LEU A 267 -4.69 9.69 9.57
N VAL A 268 -5.78 9.92 10.33
CA VAL A 268 -5.75 9.83 11.80
C VAL A 268 -5.36 8.43 12.28
N LYS A 269 -5.94 7.36 11.68
CA LYS A 269 -5.56 5.97 12.01
C LYS A 269 -4.06 5.72 11.79
N THR A 270 -3.53 6.19 10.66
CA THR A 270 -2.09 6.07 10.33
C THR A 270 -1.22 6.80 11.35
N LEU A 271 -1.56 8.04 11.69
CA LEU A 271 -0.78 8.85 12.64
C LEU A 271 -0.85 8.31 14.08
N ARG A 272 -2.00 7.77 14.51
CA ARG A 272 -2.13 7.08 15.80
C ARG A 272 -1.30 5.81 15.85
N GLY A 273 -1.32 5.00 14.79
CA GLY A 273 -0.48 3.81 14.72
C GLY A 273 1.02 4.16 14.73
N ARG A 274 1.41 5.26 14.07
CA ARG A 274 2.76 5.83 14.18
C ARG A 274 3.12 6.22 15.61
N GLU A 275 2.24 6.93 16.32
CA GLU A 275 2.44 7.29 17.71
C GLU A 275 2.61 6.04 18.60
N ARG A 276 1.77 5.01 18.40
CA ARG A 276 1.85 3.73 19.12
C ARG A 276 3.16 3.00 18.86
N ALA A 277 3.65 3.03 17.62
CA ALA A 277 4.96 2.47 17.27
C ALA A 277 6.10 3.18 18.01
N GLN A 278 6.06 4.52 18.09
CA GLN A 278 7.06 5.28 18.85
C GLN A 278 6.96 5.01 20.36
N ARG A 279 5.73 4.93 20.89
CA ARG A 279 5.48 4.59 22.30
C ARG A 279 6.02 3.20 22.64
N PHE A 280 5.78 2.20 21.78
CA PHE A 280 6.32 0.86 21.96
C PHE A 280 7.85 0.86 22.09
N LEU A 281 8.56 1.61 21.24
CA LEU A 281 10.01 1.73 21.36
C LEU A 281 10.45 2.44 22.64
N ALA A 282 9.72 3.47 23.08
CA ALA A 282 10.00 4.12 24.36
C ALA A 282 9.80 3.16 25.54
N ASP A 283 8.73 2.37 25.51
CA ASP A 283 8.44 1.36 26.53
C ASP A 283 9.53 0.27 26.52
N PHE A 284 9.93 -0.23 25.34
CA PHE A 284 11.04 -1.17 25.19
C PHE A 284 12.35 -0.62 25.77
N VAL A 285 12.65 0.66 25.55
CA VAL A 285 13.82 1.30 26.17
C VAL A 285 13.71 1.26 27.69
N ILE A 286 12.56 1.58 28.27
CA ILE A 286 12.35 1.60 29.72
C ILE A 286 12.44 0.19 30.31
N THR A 287 11.85 -0.81 29.67
CA THR A 287 11.72 -2.17 30.22
C THR A 287 12.93 -3.05 29.95
N GLU A 288 13.51 -2.96 28.75
CA GLU A 288 14.55 -3.89 28.29
C GLU A 288 15.96 -3.29 28.31
N LEU A 289 16.10 -1.97 28.40
CA LEU A 289 17.42 -1.31 28.32
C LEU A 289 17.74 -0.44 29.53
N GLN A 290 16.79 0.35 30.02
CA GLN A 290 16.99 1.24 31.14
C GLN A 290 17.13 0.43 32.44
N GLY A 291 18.32 0.46 33.03
CA GLY A 291 18.59 -0.29 34.26
C GLY A 291 18.60 -1.81 34.08
N ARG A 292 18.69 -2.32 32.83
CA ARG A 292 18.76 -3.76 32.54
C ARG A 292 19.85 -4.41 33.39
N THR A 293 19.48 -5.43 34.16
CA THR A 293 20.43 -6.28 34.87
C THR A 293 21.13 -7.21 33.87
N PRO A 294 22.42 -7.54 34.06
CA PRO A 294 23.06 -8.59 33.28
C PRO A 294 22.29 -9.92 33.37
N ALA A 295 22.47 -10.79 32.38
CA ALA A 295 21.93 -12.14 32.40
C ALA A 295 22.38 -12.89 33.67
N ALA A 296 21.56 -13.85 34.13
CA ALA A 296 21.81 -14.59 35.37
C ALA A 296 23.17 -15.31 35.37
N ASP A 297 23.59 -15.79 34.20
CA ASP A 297 24.85 -16.47 33.90
C ASP A 297 25.90 -15.52 33.29
N CYS A 298 25.80 -14.21 33.57
CA CYS A 298 26.77 -13.23 33.08
C CYS A 298 28.19 -13.57 33.56
N LEU A 299 29.12 -13.74 32.61
CA LEU A 299 30.53 -14.07 32.87
C LEU A 299 31.27 -13.08 33.78
N TYR A 300 30.73 -11.86 33.93
CA TYR A 300 31.33 -10.83 34.78
C TYR A 300 30.70 -10.75 36.18
N LEU A 301 29.70 -11.59 36.49
CA LEU A 301 28.99 -11.59 37.77
C LEU A 301 29.79 -12.32 38.87
N GLU A 302 30.53 -13.38 38.51
CA GLU A 302 31.21 -14.27 39.47
C GLU A 302 32.49 -13.68 40.07
N HIS A 303 33.10 -12.69 39.41
CA HIS A 303 34.46 -12.26 39.72
C HIS A 303 34.58 -10.88 40.40
N ASP A 304 33.68 -9.91 40.12
CA ASP A 304 33.76 -8.53 40.67
C ASP A 304 32.51 -7.68 40.33
N PRO A 305 31.86 -7.02 41.31
CA PRO A 305 30.78 -6.05 41.07
C PRO A 305 31.13 -4.93 40.06
N GLN A 306 32.41 -4.56 39.93
CA GLN A 306 32.87 -3.58 38.94
C GLN A 306 32.95 -4.11 37.50
N HIS A 307 32.92 -5.43 37.28
CA HIS A 307 32.99 -6.02 35.93
C HIS A 307 31.61 -6.28 35.32
N ALA A 308 30.58 -6.55 36.13
CA ALA A 308 29.17 -6.48 35.70
C ALA A 308 28.80 -5.11 35.11
N ARG A 309 29.58 -4.07 35.42
CA ARG A 309 29.53 -2.73 34.84
C ARG A 309 29.74 -2.73 33.32
N MET A 310 30.58 -3.61 32.76
CA MET A 310 30.87 -3.61 31.32
C MET A 310 29.65 -3.97 30.47
N CYS A 311 28.90 -5.00 30.87
CA CYS A 311 27.63 -5.34 30.24
C CYS A 311 26.59 -4.23 30.43
N ARG A 312 26.51 -3.67 31.65
CA ARG A 312 25.55 -2.61 31.97
C ARG A 312 25.81 -1.32 31.18
N GLU A 313 27.07 -0.89 31.09
CA GLU A 313 27.49 0.26 30.27
C GLU A 313 27.24 -0.01 28.79
N SER A 314 27.48 -1.23 28.31
CA SER A 314 27.17 -1.59 26.92
C SER A 314 25.67 -1.52 26.62
N PHE A 315 24.80 -1.97 27.53
CA PHE A 315 23.35 -1.79 27.40
C PHE A 315 22.95 -0.31 27.42
N TYR A 316 23.63 0.52 28.21
CA TYR A 316 23.43 1.96 28.19
C TYR A 316 23.79 2.57 26.82
N PHE A 317 24.84 2.12 26.15
CA PHE A 317 25.14 2.56 24.78
C PHE A 317 24.07 2.12 23.76
N ILE A 318 23.55 0.90 23.87
CA ILE A 318 22.42 0.44 23.05
C ILE A 318 21.20 1.34 23.30
N MET A 319 20.88 1.60 24.56
CA MET A 319 19.80 2.50 24.98
C MET A 319 19.90 3.88 24.32
N LEU A 320 21.08 4.52 24.38
CA LEU A 320 21.30 5.83 23.75
C LEU A 320 21.09 5.80 22.23
N ASN A 321 21.50 4.73 21.56
CA ASN A 321 21.28 4.59 20.11
C ASN A 321 19.80 4.36 19.78
N VAL A 322 19.10 3.50 20.52
CA VAL A 322 17.67 3.24 20.32
C VAL A 322 16.83 4.50 20.61
N LEU A 323 17.17 5.27 21.64
CA LEU A 323 16.51 6.54 21.96
C LEU A 323 16.56 7.55 20.81
N ARG A 324 17.66 7.57 20.03
CA ARG A 324 17.77 8.43 18.84
C ARG A 324 16.76 8.06 17.75
N SER A 325 16.39 6.79 17.66
CA SER A 325 15.39 6.28 16.71
C SER A 325 13.95 6.64 17.13
N VAL A 326 13.66 6.73 18.43
CA VAL A 326 12.33 7.14 18.94
C VAL A 326 11.98 8.57 18.49
N GLY A 327 12.98 9.47 18.46
CA GLY A 327 12.81 10.88 18.11
C GLY A 327 12.85 11.21 16.62
N GLY A 328 12.99 10.23 15.72
CA GLY A 328 13.13 10.49 14.27
C GLY A 328 14.41 11.25 13.90
N ILE A 329 15.42 11.23 14.78
CA ILE A 329 16.73 11.88 14.53
C ILE A 329 17.57 11.02 13.58
N ALA A 330 17.29 9.71 13.51
CA ALA A 330 17.86 8.83 12.49
C ALA A 330 17.08 8.97 11.18
N CYS A 331 17.67 9.64 10.19
CA CYS A 331 17.06 9.83 8.87
C CYS A 331 16.68 8.48 8.22
N GLY A 332 15.41 8.30 7.87
CA GLY A 332 14.99 7.37 6.81
C GLY A 332 14.03 6.24 7.19
N ARG A 333 13.70 6.02 8.47
CA ARG A 333 12.70 5.03 8.95
C ARG A 333 12.16 5.47 10.31
N ASP A 334 11.40 6.56 10.32
CA ASP A 334 10.85 7.10 11.56
C ASP A 334 9.80 6.14 12.13
N ALA A 335 9.70 6.01 13.45
CA ALA A 335 8.66 5.17 14.07
C ALA A 335 8.62 3.73 13.51
N ASP A 336 9.79 3.14 13.23
CA ASP A 336 9.95 1.75 12.76
C ASP A 336 10.57 0.88 13.86
N PRO A 337 9.74 0.29 14.77
CA PRO A 337 10.21 -0.62 15.79
C PRO A 337 10.94 -1.84 15.23
N LEU A 338 10.44 -2.43 14.15
CA LEU A 338 11.03 -3.65 13.59
C LEU A 338 12.46 -3.41 13.12
N PHE A 339 12.70 -2.32 12.38
CA PHE A 339 14.05 -1.96 11.97
C PHE A 339 14.93 -1.56 13.16
N THR A 340 14.39 -0.76 14.09
CA THR A 340 15.14 -0.29 15.26
C THR A 340 15.62 -1.46 16.13
N LEU A 341 14.79 -2.47 16.33
CA LEU A 341 15.13 -3.67 17.10
C LEU A 341 16.19 -4.52 16.39
N VAL A 342 16.15 -4.63 15.06
CA VAL A 342 17.23 -5.28 14.27
C VAL A 342 18.55 -4.54 14.47
N GLN A 343 18.54 -3.21 14.33
CA GLN A 343 19.74 -2.40 14.57
C GLN A 343 20.26 -2.52 15.99
N ALA A 344 19.37 -2.69 16.98
CA ALA A 344 19.76 -2.94 18.36
C ALA A 344 20.54 -4.26 18.53
N VAL A 345 20.13 -5.31 17.81
CA VAL A 345 20.83 -6.60 17.81
C VAL A 345 22.14 -6.53 17.02
N ASP A 346 22.18 -5.81 15.88
CA ASP A 346 23.40 -5.64 15.08
C ASP A 346 24.52 -4.93 15.88
N MET A 347 24.16 -4.04 16.81
CA MET A 347 25.11 -3.40 17.70
C MET A 347 25.91 -4.38 18.58
N LEU A 348 25.43 -5.60 18.78
CA LEU A 348 26.12 -6.64 19.57
C LEU A 348 27.40 -7.17 18.90
N SER A 349 27.50 -7.04 17.58
CA SER A 349 28.63 -7.52 16.77
C SER A 349 29.46 -6.40 16.14
N ARG A 350 28.93 -5.17 16.09
CA ARG A 350 29.62 -3.98 15.57
C ARG A 350 30.83 -3.56 16.41
N THR A 351 31.84 -3.02 15.74
CA THR A 351 33.12 -2.56 16.32
C THR A 351 33.41 -1.09 16.08
N ASP A 352 32.43 -0.31 15.62
CA ASP A 352 32.59 1.07 15.19
C ASP A 352 32.20 2.11 16.26
N PHE A 353 31.98 1.68 17.51
CA PHE A 353 31.81 2.60 18.63
C PHE A 353 33.13 3.30 18.94
N SER A 354 33.12 4.52 19.47
CA SER A 354 34.35 5.20 19.88
C SER A 354 34.38 5.43 21.38
N ASP A 355 35.49 5.05 22.02
CA ASP A 355 35.80 5.39 23.41
C ASP A 355 36.49 6.77 23.56
N GLY A 356 36.56 7.54 22.47
CA GLY A 356 37.30 8.81 22.39
C GLY A 356 38.73 8.67 21.87
N HIS A 357 39.28 7.45 21.80
CA HIS A 357 40.65 7.19 21.33
C HIS A 357 40.73 6.17 20.19
N ARG A 358 39.88 5.13 20.20
CA ARG A 358 39.85 4.06 19.19
C ARG A 358 38.43 3.66 18.86
N GLN A 359 38.28 2.96 17.73
CA GLN A 359 37.07 2.19 17.45
C GLN A 359 37.08 0.92 18.28
N CYS A 360 35.97 0.62 18.95
CA CYS A 360 35.78 -0.52 19.82
C CYS A 360 34.38 -1.12 19.66
N GLY A 361 34.23 -2.39 20.00
CA GLY A 361 32.92 -3.04 20.12
C GLY A 361 32.31 -2.89 21.52
N LEU A 362 31.03 -3.21 21.64
CA LEU A 362 30.37 -3.33 22.94
C LEU A 362 31.00 -4.47 23.75
N LYS A 363 31.24 -4.23 25.04
CA LYS A 363 31.90 -5.16 25.96
C LYS A 363 30.91 -6.14 26.61
N LEU A 364 29.89 -6.57 25.89
CA LEU A 364 28.92 -7.56 26.35
C LEU A 364 29.53 -8.95 26.33
N CYS A 365 29.34 -9.70 27.42
CA CYS A 365 29.63 -11.14 27.44
C CYS A 365 28.60 -11.91 26.59
N HIS A 366 28.96 -13.13 26.17
CA HIS A 366 28.10 -13.93 25.30
C HIS A 366 26.69 -14.19 25.87
N PRO A 367 26.51 -14.58 27.14
CA PRO A 367 25.17 -14.78 27.71
C PRO A 367 24.28 -13.53 27.65
N CYS A 368 24.82 -12.35 27.98
CA CYS A 368 24.09 -11.09 27.86
C CYS A 368 23.71 -10.74 26.42
N LYS A 369 24.53 -11.14 25.42
CA LYS A 369 24.18 -10.96 24.00
C LYS A 369 23.00 -11.84 23.62
N VAL A 370 23.01 -13.12 24.01
CA VAL A 370 21.95 -14.09 23.71
C VAL A 370 20.64 -13.67 24.37
N ASP A 371 20.69 -13.30 25.64
CA ASP A 371 19.52 -12.84 26.42
C ASP A 371 18.87 -11.60 25.79
N PHE A 372 19.68 -10.59 25.43
CA PHE A 372 19.15 -9.38 24.78
C PHE A 372 18.62 -9.66 23.37
N ALA A 373 19.30 -10.49 22.57
CA ALA A 373 18.80 -10.88 21.26
C ALA A 373 17.44 -11.60 21.36
N ALA A 374 17.27 -12.48 22.35
CA ALA A 374 15.99 -13.13 22.61
C ALA A 374 14.90 -12.12 23.00
N ALA A 375 15.21 -11.12 23.83
CA ALA A 375 14.28 -10.05 24.18
C ALA A 375 13.86 -9.22 22.96
N ALA A 376 14.83 -8.83 22.10
CA ALA A 376 14.55 -8.11 20.87
C ALA A 376 13.68 -8.94 19.90
N THR A 377 13.93 -10.25 19.77
CA THR A 377 13.10 -11.15 18.94
C THR A 377 11.65 -11.18 19.43
N ARG A 378 11.43 -11.40 20.73
CA ARG A 378 10.07 -11.35 21.31
C ARG A 378 9.39 -10.00 21.08
N ALA A 379 10.12 -8.91 21.24
CA ALA A 379 9.59 -7.58 20.99
C ALA A 379 9.17 -7.38 19.53
N ARG A 380 9.90 -7.94 18.55
CA ARG A 380 9.54 -7.85 17.12
C ARG A 380 8.28 -8.66 16.79
N GLU A 381 8.15 -9.86 17.35
CA GLU A 381 6.94 -10.67 17.23
C GLU A 381 5.72 -9.93 17.81
N GLU A 382 5.91 -9.29 18.97
CA GLU A 382 4.87 -8.50 19.63
C GLU A 382 4.46 -7.27 18.82
N VAL A 383 5.43 -6.51 18.27
CA VAL A 383 5.14 -5.40 17.34
C VAL A 383 4.24 -5.86 16.21
N TRP A 384 4.60 -6.97 15.55
CA TRP A 384 3.84 -7.48 14.41
C TRP A 384 2.41 -7.86 14.80
N ARG A 385 2.25 -8.52 15.95
CA ARG A 385 0.95 -8.92 16.51
C ARG A 385 0.06 -7.72 16.84
N LEU A 386 0.65 -6.61 17.28
CA LEU A 386 -0.07 -5.40 17.68
C LEU A 386 -0.51 -4.51 16.50
N LEU A 387 0.03 -4.69 15.29
CA LEU A 387 -0.28 -3.82 14.14
C LEU A 387 -1.79 -3.65 13.87
N PRO A 388 -2.64 -4.70 13.85
CA PRO A 388 -4.07 -4.54 13.62
C PRO A 388 -4.75 -3.66 14.68
N GLU A 389 -4.30 -3.72 15.93
CA GLU A 389 -4.79 -2.87 17.00
C GLU A 389 -4.29 -1.44 16.85
N TRP A 390 -3.00 -1.27 16.55
CA TRP A 390 -2.36 0.03 16.38
C TRP A 390 -3.05 0.91 15.33
N PHE A 391 -3.53 0.30 14.26
CA PHE A 391 -4.21 1.00 13.16
C PHE A 391 -5.74 0.89 13.21
N GLU A 392 -6.32 0.40 14.31
CA GLU A 392 -7.78 0.33 14.52
C GLU A 392 -8.47 -0.45 13.37
N LEU A 393 -7.91 -1.61 13.00
CA LEU A 393 -8.35 -2.40 11.85
C LEU A 393 -9.42 -3.45 12.18
N LYS A 394 -9.81 -3.57 13.46
CA LYS A 394 -10.84 -4.51 13.93
C LYS A 394 -12.18 -4.32 13.20
N GLU A 395 -12.52 -3.08 12.85
CA GLU A 395 -13.74 -2.72 12.10
C GLU A 395 -13.84 -3.41 10.74
N PHE A 396 -12.70 -3.66 10.08
CA PHE A 396 -12.66 -4.30 8.76
C PHE A 396 -12.74 -5.83 8.83
N THR A 397 -12.52 -6.42 10.01
CA THR A 397 -12.60 -7.89 10.19
C THR A 397 -14.04 -8.36 10.42
N THR A 398 -14.86 -7.53 11.06
CA THR A 398 -16.23 -7.89 11.47
C THR A 398 -17.24 -7.84 10.32
N THR A 399 -17.03 -6.98 9.31
CA THR A 399 -17.91 -6.86 8.13
C THR A 399 -17.96 -8.11 7.26
N PHE A 400 -17.02 -9.05 7.40
CA PHE A 400 -17.01 -10.31 6.67
C PHE A 400 -17.89 -11.39 7.31
N VAL A 401 -18.08 -11.35 8.63
CA VAL A 401 -18.88 -12.36 9.34
C VAL A 401 -20.38 -12.11 9.13
N SER A 402 -20.79 -10.83 9.02
CA SER A 402 -22.19 -10.48 8.82
C SER A 402 -22.70 -10.73 7.40
N SER A 403 -21.83 -10.73 6.37
CA SER A 403 -22.25 -10.95 4.98
C SER A 403 -22.30 -12.42 4.55
N GLN A 404 -21.70 -13.34 5.34
CA GLN A 404 -21.79 -14.78 5.09
C GLN A 404 -22.83 -15.52 5.95
N ALA A 405 -23.46 -14.83 6.91
CA ALA A 405 -24.46 -15.43 7.80
C ALA A 405 -25.91 -15.37 7.27
N GLU A 406 -26.19 -14.63 6.19
CA GLU A 406 -27.51 -14.60 5.53
C GLU A 406 -27.62 -15.66 4.44
N GLY A 407 -27.51 -16.92 4.84
CA GLY A 407 -27.78 -18.10 4.01
C GLY A 407 -28.63 -19.09 4.80
N SER A 408 -29.89 -18.75 5.06
CA SER A 408 -30.83 -19.63 5.75
C SER A 408 -31.28 -20.77 4.81
N PRO A 409 -31.38 -22.02 5.29
CA PRO A 409 -31.74 -23.16 4.47
C PRO A 409 -33.24 -23.17 4.18
N VAL A 410 -33.61 -23.29 2.91
CA VAL A 410 -34.98 -23.67 2.51
C VAL A 410 -35.15 -25.14 2.83
N ALA A 411 -35.94 -25.44 3.86
CA ALA A 411 -36.41 -26.78 4.16
C ALA A 411 -37.57 -27.14 3.20
N THR A 412 -37.44 -28.34 2.65
CA THR A 412 -38.42 -29.11 1.86
C THR A 412 -39.76 -29.32 2.55
#